data_AF-A0A956ABZ6-F1
#
_entry.id   AF-A0A956ABZ6-F1
#
_cell.length_a   1.000
_cell.length_b   1.000
_cell.length_c   1.000
_cell.angle_alpha   90.00
_cell.angle_beta   90.00
_cell.angle_gamma   90.00
#
_symmetry.space_group_name_H-M   'P 1'
#
loop_
_entity.id
_entity.type
_entity.pdbx_description
1 polymer ?
#
loop_
_entity_poly.entity_id
_entity_poly.type
_entity_poly.pdbx_seq_one_letter_code
_entity_poly.pdbx_strand_id
1 'polypeptide(L)'
;MELRERIKGFMQNRDGDFGELALAVFRHQFEQCAPYRRYAQQLGRSAESVSYWRDVPAVPTDVFRELDLASFPLDEATSAFHTSGTRDGRPGTHVFRDLDLYDLAISLTFAKAMGIGSE
;
A
#
# COMPACT_ATOMS: atom_id res chain seq x y z
N MET A 1 15.92 -9.94 -3.70
CA MET A 1 15.32 -8.95 -4.62
C MET A 1 14.57 -7.93 -3.78
N GLU A 2 14.74 -6.64 -4.03
CA GLU A 2 14.03 -5.58 -3.29
C GLU A 2 12.51 -5.78 -3.44
N LEU A 3 11.73 -5.60 -2.37
CA LEU A 3 10.28 -5.85 -2.37
C LEU A 3 9.55 -5.07 -3.47
N ARG A 4 10.00 -3.83 -3.73
CA ARG A 4 9.48 -2.95 -4.78
C ARG A 4 9.56 -3.59 -6.17
N GLU A 5 10.68 -4.22 -6.51
CA GLU A 5 10.84 -4.89 -7.81
C GLU A 5 9.91 -6.11 -7.94
N ARG A 6 9.62 -6.81 -6.83
CA ARG A 6 8.66 -7.92 -6.84
C ARG A 6 7.23 -7.41 -7.10
N ILE A 7 6.89 -6.26 -6.53
CA ILE A 7 5.60 -5.59 -6.79
C ILE A 7 5.49 -5.23 -8.27
N LYS A 8 6.52 -4.59 -8.85
CA LYS A 8 6.54 -4.23 -10.28
C LYS A 8 6.39 -5.46 -11.19
N GLY A 9 7.18 -6.52 -10.94
CA GLY A 9 7.11 -7.76 -11.71
C GLY A 9 5.73 -8.42 -11.68
N PHE A 10 5.09 -8.46 -10.51
CA PHE A 10 3.73 -8.97 -10.38
C PHE A 10 2.70 -8.09 -11.13
N MET A 11 2.82 -6.76 -11.03
CA MET A 11 1.92 -5.83 -11.72
C MET A 11 2.00 -5.94 -13.24
N GLN A 12 3.22 -6.02 -13.79
CA GLN A 12 3.46 -6.07 -15.23
C GLN A 12 3.10 -7.44 -15.82
N ASN A 13 3.60 -8.52 -15.21
CA ASN A 13 3.64 -9.83 -15.86
C ASN A 13 2.99 -10.95 -15.04
N ARG A 14 2.39 -10.63 -13.87
CA ARG A 14 1.91 -11.61 -12.89
C ARG A 14 3.02 -12.58 -12.45
N ASP A 15 4.24 -12.07 -12.37
CA ASP A 15 5.38 -12.84 -11.88
C ASP A 15 5.23 -13.13 -10.38
N GLY A 16 5.22 -14.41 -10.01
CA GLY A 16 5.08 -14.90 -8.63
C GLY A 16 3.65 -15.07 -8.12
N ASP A 17 3.53 -15.40 -6.82
CA ASP A 17 2.25 -15.61 -6.14
C ASP A 17 1.76 -14.33 -5.43
N PHE A 18 0.47 -14.01 -5.61
CA PHE A 18 -0.15 -12.83 -4.99
C PHE A 18 -0.16 -12.91 -3.47
N GLY A 19 -0.48 -14.09 -2.92
CA GLY A 19 -0.57 -14.29 -1.48
C GLY A 19 0.79 -14.10 -0.82
N GLU A 20 1.84 -14.70 -1.38
CA GLU A 20 3.22 -14.52 -0.89
C GLU A 20 3.70 -13.07 -0.99
N LEU A 21 3.38 -12.38 -2.09
CA LEU A 21 3.71 -10.97 -2.24
C LEU A 21 2.95 -10.09 -1.24
N ALA A 22 1.65 -10.31 -1.07
CA ALA A 22 0.81 -9.57 -0.13
C ALA A 22 1.30 -9.76 1.33
N LEU A 23 1.68 -10.98 1.72
CA LEU A 23 2.29 -11.24 3.03
C LEU A 23 3.64 -10.54 3.18
N ALA A 24 4.46 -10.48 2.14
CA ALA A 24 5.72 -9.74 2.17
C ALA A 24 5.52 -8.22 2.33
N VAL A 25 4.51 -7.66 1.65
CA VAL A 25 4.10 -6.25 1.83
C VAL A 25 3.61 -6.01 3.25
N PHE A 26 2.74 -6.88 3.78
CA PHE A 26 2.25 -6.77 5.14
C PHE A 26 3.40 -6.76 6.17
N ARG A 27 4.37 -7.69 6.06
CA ARG A 27 5.52 -7.74 6.98
C ARG A 27 6.35 -6.46 6.92
N HIS A 28 6.63 -5.97 5.72
CA HIS A 28 7.32 -4.70 5.54
C HIS A 28 6.57 -3.53 6.19
N GLN A 29 5.26 -3.43 5.96
CA GLN A 29 4.43 -2.40 6.59
C GLN A 29 4.36 -2.56 8.12
N PHE A 30 4.28 -3.78 8.63
CA PHE A 30 4.28 -4.07 10.07
C PHE A 30 5.61 -3.64 10.72
N GLU A 31 6.74 -3.84 10.05
CA GLU A 31 8.05 -3.43 10.56
C GLU A 31 8.27 -1.92 10.49
N GLN A 32 7.89 -1.29 9.38
CA GLN A 32 8.25 0.10 9.10
C GLN A 32 7.17 1.13 9.47
N CYS A 33 5.88 0.77 9.44
CA CYS A 33 4.77 1.67 9.75
C CYS A 33 4.32 1.47 11.22
N ALA A 34 4.88 2.27 12.13
CA ALA A 34 4.58 2.15 13.56
C ALA A 34 3.08 2.28 13.92
N PRO A 35 2.29 3.19 13.32
CA PRO A 35 0.86 3.24 13.59
C PRO A 35 0.12 1.99 13.12
N TYR A 36 0.44 1.47 11.92
CA TYR A 36 -0.18 0.25 11.41
C TYR A 36 0.20 -0.99 12.23
N ARG A 37 1.46 -1.08 12.68
CA ARG A 37 1.91 -2.13 13.61
C ARG A 37 1.08 -2.16 14.89
N ARG A 38 0.89 -1.00 15.53
CA ARG A 38 0.10 -0.90 16.77
C ARG A 38 -1.34 -1.33 16.54
N TYR A 39 -1.94 -0.91 15.42
CA TYR A 39 -3.29 -1.33 15.04
C TYR A 39 -3.39 -2.85 14.86
N ALA A 40 -2.46 -3.45 14.11
CA ALA A 40 -2.43 -4.91 13.91
C ALA A 40 -2.26 -5.66 15.25
N GLN A 41 -1.38 -5.20 16.13
CA GLN A 41 -1.16 -5.78 17.45
C GLN A 41 -2.41 -5.72 18.35
N GLN A 42 -3.17 -4.61 18.32
CA GLN A 42 -4.43 -4.48 19.05
C GLN A 42 -5.49 -5.49 18.58
N LEU A 43 -5.42 -5.93 17.32
CA LEU A 43 -6.26 -6.99 16.76
C LEU A 43 -5.70 -8.41 16.99
N GLY A 44 -4.65 -8.55 17.80
CA GLY A 44 -3.98 -9.82 18.06
C GLY A 44 -3.21 -10.37 16.86
N ARG A 45 -2.77 -9.50 15.93
CA ARG A 45 -2.00 -9.88 14.74
C ARG A 45 -0.54 -9.46 14.85
N SER A 46 0.37 -10.33 14.40
CA SER A 46 1.80 -10.10 14.23
C SER A 46 2.26 -10.46 12.81
N ALA A 47 3.52 -10.13 12.48
CA ALA A 47 4.15 -10.50 11.22
C ALA A 47 4.18 -12.03 10.98
N GLU A 48 4.20 -12.81 12.06
CA GLU A 48 4.25 -14.28 12.06
C GLU A 48 2.86 -14.91 12.13
N SER A 49 1.91 -14.29 12.84
CA SER A 49 0.57 -14.86 13.03
C SER A 49 -0.29 -14.79 11.77
N VAL A 50 0.02 -13.89 10.84
CA VAL A 50 -0.71 -13.72 9.58
C VAL A 50 -0.04 -14.57 8.50
N SER A 51 -0.64 -15.74 8.24
CA SER A 51 -0.15 -16.70 7.24
C SER A 51 -0.98 -16.73 5.95
N TYR A 52 -2.12 -16.05 5.91
CA TYR A 52 -2.98 -15.95 4.74
C TYR A 52 -3.31 -14.48 4.46
N TRP A 53 -3.23 -14.08 3.20
CA TRP A 53 -3.31 -12.66 2.81
C TRP A 53 -4.65 -12.00 3.15
N ARG A 54 -5.74 -12.77 3.27
CA ARG A 54 -7.05 -12.23 3.68
C ARG A 54 -7.15 -11.94 5.18
N ASP A 55 -6.21 -12.43 5.98
CA ASP A 55 -6.16 -12.17 7.41
C ASP A 55 -5.38 -10.89 7.75
N VAL A 56 -4.82 -10.22 6.73
CA VAL A 56 -4.17 -8.91 6.88
C VAL A 56 -5.20 -7.88 7.36
N PRO A 57 -4.94 -7.17 8.47
CA PRO A 57 -5.87 -6.17 9.00
C PRO A 57 -6.18 -5.07 7.99
N ALA A 58 -7.47 -4.93 7.64
CA ALA A 58 -7.96 -3.84 6.82
C ALA A 58 -7.98 -2.55 7.63
N VAL A 59 -7.38 -1.49 7.09
CA VAL A 59 -7.33 -0.18 7.76
C VAL A 59 -8.58 0.62 7.42
N PRO A 60 -9.33 1.15 8.40
CA PRO A 60 -10.42 2.08 8.14
C PRO A 60 -9.92 3.33 7.42
N THR A 61 -10.65 3.81 6.42
CA THR A 61 -10.25 5.01 5.64
C THR A 61 -10.13 6.27 6.50
N ASP A 62 -10.83 6.33 7.62
CA ASP A 62 -10.82 7.47 8.54
C ASP A 62 -9.46 7.64 9.25
N VAL A 63 -8.66 6.58 9.36
CA VAL A 63 -7.31 6.65 9.97
C VAL A 63 -6.40 7.62 9.24
N PHE A 64 -6.55 7.78 7.92
CA PHE A 64 -5.74 8.73 7.14
C PHE A 64 -6.03 10.20 7.50
N ARG A 65 -7.05 10.50 8.30
CA ARG A 65 -7.25 11.85 8.88
C ARG A 65 -6.47 12.07 10.16
N GLU A 66 -6.15 11.00 10.87
CA GLU A 66 -5.62 11.04 12.23
C GLU A 66 -4.12 10.70 12.28
N LEU A 67 -3.64 9.90 11.32
CA LEU A 67 -2.30 9.32 11.36
C LEU A 67 -1.67 9.31 9.96
N ASP A 68 -0.39 9.67 9.91
CA ASP A 68 0.44 9.45 8.73
C ASP A 68 0.83 7.96 8.64
N LEU A 69 0.19 7.24 7.73
CA LEU A 69 0.53 5.85 7.43
C LEU A 69 1.63 5.78 6.39
N ALA A 70 2.88 5.73 6.84
CA ALA A 70 4.06 5.59 5.98
C ALA A 70 4.94 4.42 6.44
N SER A 71 5.47 3.67 5.47
CA SER A 71 6.51 2.63 5.70
C SER A 71 7.92 3.16 5.41
N PHE A 72 8.09 4.48 5.56
CA PHE A 72 9.30 5.24 5.29
C PHE A 72 9.35 6.49 6.20
N PRO A 73 10.52 7.09 6.44
CA PRO A 73 10.63 8.36 7.16
C PRO A 73 9.85 9.48 6.49
N LEU A 74 9.03 10.24 7.24
CA LEU A 74 8.13 11.25 6.67
C LEU A 74 8.86 12.43 5.99
N ASP A 75 10.11 12.70 6.37
CA ASP A 75 10.97 13.70 5.72
C ASP A 75 11.44 13.29 4.32
N GLU A 76 11.26 12.01 3.94
CA GLU A 76 11.48 11.53 2.57
C GLU A 76 10.23 11.62 1.69
N ALA A 77 9.09 12.11 2.21
CA ALA A 77 7.87 12.27 1.41
C ALA A 77 8.06 13.34 0.32
N THR A 78 7.74 13.00 -0.92
CA THR A 78 7.84 13.91 -2.08
C THR A 78 6.49 14.31 -2.64
N SER A 79 5.42 13.60 -2.28
CA SER A 79 4.06 13.84 -2.77
C SER A 79 3.03 13.46 -1.71
N ALA A 80 1.86 14.10 -1.77
CA ALA A 80 0.73 13.80 -0.90
C ALA A 80 -0.59 13.93 -1.67
N PHE A 81 -1.49 12.98 -1.43
CA PHE A 81 -2.87 13.04 -1.90
C PHE A 81 -3.82 13.28 -0.74
N HIS A 82 -4.87 14.05 -1.00
CA HIS A 82 -5.86 14.42 -0.01
C HIS A 82 -7.23 13.84 -0.35
N THR A 83 -7.93 13.30 0.64
CA THR A 83 -9.32 12.86 0.48
C THR A 83 -10.27 14.07 0.55
N SER A 84 -11.44 13.99 -0.07
CA SER A 84 -12.37 15.13 -0.22
C SER A 84 -13.00 15.66 1.07
N GLY A 85 -12.80 15.02 2.23
CA GLY A 85 -13.22 15.56 3.54
C GLY A 85 -14.73 15.74 3.72
N THR A 86 -15.57 14.87 3.15
CA THR A 86 -17.03 15.10 3.03
C THR A 86 -17.84 15.11 4.34
N ARG A 87 -17.27 14.65 5.47
CA ARG A 87 -18.04 14.45 6.72
C ARG A 87 -17.86 15.53 7.78
N ASP A 88 -16.67 16.13 7.86
CA ASP A 88 -16.28 17.11 8.88
C ASP A 88 -15.39 18.24 8.32
N GLY A 89 -15.17 18.27 7.00
CA GLY A 89 -14.32 19.26 6.33
C GLY A 89 -12.82 19.02 6.52
N ARG A 90 -12.40 17.95 7.24
CA ARG A 90 -10.98 17.63 7.40
C ARG A 90 -10.58 16.55 6.38
N PRO A 91 -9.76 16.89 5.38
CA PRO A 91 -9.24 15.90 4.44
C PRO A 91 -8.28 14.96 5.16
N GLY A 92 -8.34 13.68 4.82
CA GLY A 92 -7.27 12.73 5.15
C GLY A 92 -6.10 12.90 4.18
N THR A 93 -4.89 12.56 4.62
CA THR A 93 -3.67 12.68 3.82
C THR A 93 -3.04 11.31 3.62
N HIS A 94 -2.58 11.06 2.40
CA HIS A 94 -1.78 9.89 2.07
C HIS A 94 -0.47 10.35 1.43
N VAL A 95 0.65 10.06 2.09
CA VAL A 95 1.98 10.51 1.69
C VAL A 95 2.71 9.46 0.86
N PHE A 96 3.55 9.91 -0.06
CA PHE A 96 4.30 9.08 -0.99
C PHE A 96 5.76 9.51 -1.01
N ARG A 97 6.68 8.54 -0.93
CA ARG A 97 8.12 8.76 -1.15
C ARG A 97 8.41 9.09 -2.62
N ASP A 98 7.64 8.48 -3.52
CA ASP A 98 7.65 8.70 -4.96
C ASP A 98 6.35 8.14 -5.56
N LEU A 99 6.10 8.36 -6.85
CA LEU A 99 4.87 7.95 -7.52
C LEU A 99 5.06 6.75 -8.47
N ASP A 100 6.24 6.12 -8.56
CA ASP A 100 6.53 5.15 -9.62
C ASP A 100 5.56 3.96 -9.63
N LEU A 101 5.25 3.40 -8.46
CA LEU A 101 4.31 2.28 -8.34
C LEU A 101 2.87 2.72 -8.64
N TYR A 102 2.53 3.95 -8.30
CA TYR A 102 1.21 4.53 -8.55
C TYR A 102 1.00 4.76 -10.06
N ASP A 103 1.98 5.39 -10.71
CA ASP A 103 2.00 5.63 -12.15
C ASP A 103 1.97 4.32 -12.92
N LEU A 104 2.80 3.34 -12.54
CA LEU A 104 2.79 2.01 -13.15
C LEU A 104 1.41 1.34 -13.06
N ALA A 105 0.75 1.41 -11.89
CA ALA A 105 -0.57 0.82 -11.69
C ALA A 105 -1.62 1.41 -12.64
N ILE A 106 -1.63 2.74 -12.76
CA ILE A 106 -2.56 3.46 -13.62
C ILE A 106 -2.24 3.22 -15.09
N SER A 107 -0.97 3.33 -15.50
CA SER A 107 -0.56 3.13 -16.89
C SER A 107 -0.90 1.74 -17.41
N LEU A 108 -0.64 0.67 -16.63
CA LEU A 108 -0.98 -0.70 -17.03
C LEU A 108 -2.49 -0.89 -17.17
N THR A 109 -3.26 -0.36 -16.23
CA THR A 109 -4.73 -0.49 -16.23
C THR A 109 -5.35 0.31 -17.37
N PHE A 110 -4.86 1.53 -17.60
CA PHE A 110 -5.31 2.40 -18.68
C PHE A 110 -4.98 1.82 -20.05
N ALA A 111 -3.72 1.38 -20.27
CA ALA A 111 -3.31 0.75 -21.52
C ALA A 111 -4.19 -0.47 -21.84
N LYS A 112 -4.45 -1.32 -20.85
CA LYS A 112 -5.37 -2.45 -20.97
C LYS A 112 -6.80 -2.02 -21.32
N ALA A 113 -7.34 -0.99 -20.65
CA ALA A 113 -8.68 -0.49 -20.92
C ALA A 113 -8.82 0.12 -22.33
N MET A 114 -7.75 0.71 -22.85
CA MET A 114 -7.70 1.33 -24.17
C MET A 114 -7.27 0.39 -25.29
N GLY A 115 -6.91 -0.87 -25.00
CA GLY A 115 -6.39 -1.82 -25.98
C GLY A 115 -5.02 -1.42 -26.55
N ILE A 116 -4.24 -0.62 -25.81
CA ILE A 116 -2.90 -0.19 -26.23
C ILE A 116 -1.90 -1.27 -25.81
N GLY A 117 -1.20 -1.86 -26.79
CA GLY A 117 -0.18 -2.89 -26.55
C GLY A 117 -0.70 -4.33 -26.51
N SER A 118 -1.92 -4.59 -27.00
CA SER A 118 -2.39 -5.95 -27.31
C SER A 118 -2.10 -6.26 -28.78
N GLU A 119 -0.99 -6.96 -29.04
CA GLU A 119 -0.80 -7.80 -30.23
C GLU A 119 -1.19 -9.25 -29.89
#